data_AF-A0A5N6TK66-F1
#
_entry.id   AF-A0A5N6TK66-F1
#
_cell.length_a   1.000
_cell.length_b   1.000
_cell.length_c   1.000
_cell.angle_alpha   90.00
_cell.angle_beta   90.00
_cell.angle_gamma   90.00
#
_symmetry.space_group_name_H-M   'P 1'
#
loop_
_entity.id
_entity.type
_entity.pdbx_description
1 polymer ?
#
loop_
_entity_poly.entity_id
_entity_poly.type
_entity_poly.pdbx_seq_one_letter_code
_entity_poly.pdbx_strand_id
1 'polypeptide(L)'
;MEPSKSMRDSDPFEDGLSTVNDGSRLYHVYHTMWHYDYTVTAADKRPLYYVDNSSFTPKKPDLTFHAGPDKIGPVVGVCKFLHFSRHVKLGLGDPQIVNSVEWEDLICQSYMQNKYRWQMTVPGINGMERRSFIWKRTHSVAVEGSSATMFSSRNFKLVDEQTGQIVAVFTSNAFKSMKKSGKLQITPNYGQQFDLMVLLTGLSLSSGGGGGGGGGASMALRKPHRKSRHGCLECKRRRVKCDESRPVCSNCAKRLSECEYESSSSLLWANEELNRAKSARSGSEASQPPDVTCEMTDTSGPFSQPDSVSSHSTLNLSDLELMMQWCNSTYQVLTRNDKTDVIWRFRVPEEALSYPCLMHGILALSAIQIARTRDDHQRSSYLNAAVTHQSQALASFREKLNDINDANAKAMFALSSVVVVYAFGYPRALNWDDPWMCIDELVQILVLSRGVQQVLNQATPAIRDSDWCILLRLDEYFASLPRDDLSALERLRELNTYCSTRNSTHDTDTYSIAIDYLMDMTAAGYGGLSSITVAARWAIKLKPPFVVHVRERDPLALVILAHFCALLHRLRYDWCVDQWIFRLPKAIWQVLDEYWRPYVQWAMIEVFGEDFLVENGRD
;
A
#
# COMPACT_ATOMS: atom_id res chain seq x y z
N MET A 1 58.92 16.57 14.97
CA MET A 1 58.67 16.68 13.52
C MET A 1 57.19 16.89 13.33
N GLU A 2 56.79 18.06 12.85
CA GLU A 2 55.43 18.32 12.38
C GLU A 2 55.32 17.99 10.88
N PRO A 3 54.14 17.60 10.39
CA PRO A 3 53.77 17.73 8.99
C PRO A 3 52.58 18.69 8.81
N SER A 4 52.88 19.91 8.36
CA SER A 4 52.07 20.77 7.49
C SER A 4 50.54 20.60 7.45
N LYS A 5 49.80 21.62 7.90
CA LYS A 5 48.42 21.87 7.44
C LYS A 5 48.42 22.12 5.92
N SER A 6 47.50 21.52 5.18
CA SER A 6 47.16 21.96 3.83
C SER A 6 45.94 22.87 3.88
N MET A 7 46.02 24.02 3.20
CA MET A 7 44.83 24.84 2.89
C MET A 7 44.00 24.12 1.84
N ARG A 8 42.67 24.28 1.92
CA ARG A 8 41.74 24.15 0.80
C ARG A 8 40.78 25.32 0.88
N ASP A 9 40.38 25.79 -0.29
CA ASP A 9 39.72 27.07 -0.46
C ASP A 9 38.28 27.06 0.05
N SER A 10 37.84 28.19 0.60
CA SER A 10 36.47 28.42 1.08
C SER A 10 35.62 29.02 -0.04
N ASP A 11 34.63 28.27 -0.52
CA ASP A 11 33.66 28.75 -1.51
C ASP A 11 32.80 29.91 -0.94
N PRO A 12 32.76 31.09 -1.57
CA PRO A 12 32.15 32.29 -1.00
C PRO A 12 30.63 32.36 -1.25
N PHE A 13 29.89 31.33 -0.86
CA PHE A 13 28.42 31.29 -0.97
C PHE A 13 27.66 30.68 0.24
N GLU A 14 28.33 30.42 1.37
CA GLU A 14 27.70 30.09 2.66
C GLU A 14 27.61 31.30 3.61
N ASP A 15 26.96 32.39 3.18
CA ASP A 15 26.43 33.39 4.13
C ASP A 15 25.11 33.97 3.61
N GLY A 16 24.00 33.66 4.30
CA GLY A 16 22.66 33.93 3.75
C GLY A 16 21.50 33.13 4.34
N LEU A 17 21.62 32.55 5.55
CA LEU A 17 20.51 31.87 6.22
C LEU A 17 20.38 32.20 7.71
N SER A 18 20.30 33.50 8.01
CA SER A 18 19.93 34.02 9.33
C SER A 18 18.61 34.82 9.28
N THR A 19 17.77 34.59 10.28
CA THR A 19 16.62 35.42 10.69
C THR A 19 15.57 35.83 9.63
N VAL A 20 14.60 34.93 9.38
CA VAL A 20 13.17 35.29 9.44
C VAL A 20 12.43 34.22 10.24
N ASN A 21 12.36 34.40 11.57
CA ASN A 21 11.62 33.50 12.47
C ASN A 21 10.55 34.28 13.25
N ASP A 22 9.52 34.70 12.53
CA ASP A 22 8.25 35.15 13.09
C ASP A 22 7.10 34.53 12.25
N GLY A 23 6.17 33.85 12.92
CA GLY A 23 5.03 33.18 12.28
C GLY A 23 5.12 31.68 12.01
N SER A 24 6.24 30.99 12.27
CA SER A 24 6.29 29.51 12.18
C SER A 24 5.52 28.87 13.35
N ARG A 25 4.71 27.85 13.08
CA ARG A 25 3.74 27.28 14.03
C ARG A 25 4.13 25.87 14.43
N LEU A 26 4.30 25.65 15.73
CA LEU A 26 4.80 24.40 16.32
C LEU A 26 3.70 23.68 17.10
N TYR A 27 3.46 22.43 16.70
CA TYR A 27 2.52 21.51 17.30
C TYR A 27 3.26 20.33 17.95
N HIS A 28 2.63 19.73 18.95
CA HIS A 28 3.11 18.54 19.63
C HIS A 28 2.04 17.45 19.60
N VAL A 29 2.47 16.22 19.28
CA VAL A 29 1.59 15.06 19.20
C VAL A 29 1.91 14.11 20.33
N TYR A 30 0.90 13.79 21.13
CA TYR A 30 0.95 12.85 22.24
C TYR A 30 -0.02 11.69 22.00
N HIS A 31 0.30 10.52 22.53
CA HIS A 31 -0.67 9.42 22.64
C HIS A 31 -1.47 9.58 23.94
N THR A 32 -2.76 9.23 23.94
CA THR A 32 -3.52 9.19 25.19
C THR A 32 -3.09 7.99 26.06
N MET A 33 -3.28 8.06 27.38
CA MET A 33 -2.69 7.07 28.29
C MET A 33 -3.34 5.67 28.27
N TRP A 34 -4.46 5.49 27.56
CA TRP A 34 -5.23 4.24 27.56
C TRP A 34 -5.80 3.84 26.18
N HIS A 35 -5.61 4.66 25.14
CA HIS A 35 -6.09 4.41 23.77
C HIS A 35 -5.08 4.93 22.74
N TYR A 36 -5.08 4.34 21.54
CA TYR A 36 -4.29 4.76 20.38
C TYR A 36 -4.69 6.13 19.79
N ASP A 37 -5.64 6.81 20.44
CA ASP A 37 -6.06 8.17 20.16
C ASP A 37 -4.91 9.17 20.43
N TYR A 38 -4.87 10.27 19.68
CA TYR A 38 -3.83 11.31 19.82
C TYR A 38 -4.37 12.60 20.43
N THR A 39 -3.52 13.32 21.15
CA THR A 39 -3.76 14.73 21.53
C THR A 39 -2.75 15.62 20.82
N VAL A 40 -3.25 16.60 20.08
CA VAL A 40 -2.45 17.65 19.43
C VAL A 40 -2.51 18.91 20.27
N THR A 41 -1.36 19.37 20.76
CA THR A 41 -1.24 20.66 21.47
C THR A 41 -0.46 21.67 20.64
N ALA A 42 -0.66 22.96 20.91
CA ALA A 42 0.29 23.99 20.52
C ALA A 42 1.56 23.93 21.40
N ALA A 43 2.56 24.76 21.07
CA ALA A 43 3.82 24.88 21.82
C ALA A 43 3.65 25.34 23.28
N ASP A 44 2.58 26.09 23.57
CA ASP A 44 2.10 26.47 24.92
C ASP A 44 1.55 25.27 25.74
N LYS A 45 1.53 24.06 25.15
CA LYS A 45 0.89 22.82 25.65
C LYS A 45 -0.64 22.88 25.73
N ARG A 46 -1.29 23.93 25.22
CA ARG A 46 -2.76 24.02 25.15
C ARG A 46 -3.29 22.99 24.15
N PRO A 47 -4.23 22.11 24.53
CA PRO A 47 -4.85 21.17 23.60
C PRO A 47 -5.64 21.94 22.53
N LEU A 48 -5.43 21.55 21.27
CA LEU A 48 -6.12 22.11 20.11
C LEU A 48 -7.06 21.10 19.47
N TYR A 49 -6.58 19.86 19.31
CA TYR A 49 -7.35 18.77 18.73
C TYR A 49 -7.16 17.48 19.51
N TYR A 50 -8.25 16.74 19.63
CA TYR A 50 -8.27 15.34 19.99
C TYR A 50 -8.50 14.53 18.72
N VAL A 51 -7.70 13.49 18.48
CA VAL A 51 -7.80 12.64 17.30
C VAL A 51 -8.21 11.24 17.72
N ASP A 52 -9.48 10.89 17.47
CA ASP A 52 -9.99 9.54 17.67
C ASP A 52 -9.44 8.63 16.56
N ASN A 53 -8.64 7.65 16.95
CA ASN A 53 -7.97 6.67 16.08
C ASN A 53 -8.78 5.38 15.99
N SER A 54 -9.99 5.48 15.44
CA SER A 54 -10.87 4.35 15.14
C SER A 54 -10.47 3.57 13.88
N SER A 55 -9.17 3.33 13.70
CA SER A 55 -8.62 2.53 12.59
C SER A 55 -9.34 1.19 12.47
N PHE A 56 -9.68 0.78 11.24
CA PHE A 56 -10.35 -0.48 10.92
C PHE A 56 -11.80 -0.62 11.41
N THR A 57 -12.57 0.47 11.46
CA THR A 57 -14.02 0.45 11.78
C THR A 57 -14.90 0.75 10.55
N PRO A 58 -15.59 -0.24 9.93
CA PRO A 58 -16.25 -0.08 8.61
C PRO A 58 -17.43 0.90 8.49
N LYS A 59 -17.72 1.72 9.51
CA LYS A 59 -18.78 2.74 9.53
C LYS A 59 -18.30 4.12 10.00
N LYS A 60 -17.01 4.29 10.32
CA LYS A 60 -16.41 5.53 10.86
C LYS A 60 -15.13 5.88 10.08
N PRO A 61 -14.61 7.11 10.16
CA PRO A 61 -13.26 7.43 9.68
C PRO A 61 -12.18 6.81 10.59
N ASP A 62 -11.06 6.39 9.99
CA ASP A 62 -9.95 5.75 10.69
C ASP A 62 -9.22 6.73 11.64
N LEU A 63 -9.13 8.02 11.26
CA LEU A 63 -8.83 9.11 12.19
C LEU A 63 -9.96 10.16 12.11
N THR A 64 -10.47 10.60 13.26
CA THR A 64 -11.48 11.67 13.37
C THR A 64 -10.94 12.78 14.27
N PHE A 65 -10.80 13.99 13.74
CA PHE A 65 -10.26 15.16 14.46
C PHE A 65 -11.41 15.96 15.08
N HIS A 66 -11.43 16.00 16.40
CA HIS A 66 -12.33 16.80 17.22
C HIS A 66 -11.61 18.09 17.66
N ALA A 67 -12.26 19.24 17.58
CA ALA A 67 -11.69 20.49 18.09
C ALA A 67 -11.84 20.57 19.62
N GLY A 68 -10.73 20.74 20.33
CA GLY A 68 -10.68 20.73 21.80
C GLY A 68 -9.86 19.57 22.38
N PRO A 69 -10.08 19.23 23.67
CA PRO A 69 -9.26 18.27 24.40
C PRO A 69 -9.80 16.82 24.41
N ASP A 70 -10.98 16.56 23.83
CA ASP A 70 -11.71 15.29 23.96
C ASP A 70 -12.60 14.96 22.73
N LYS A 71 -13.27 13.81 22.77
CA LYS A 71 -14.20 13.30 21.73
C LYS A 71 -15.57 14.00 21.69
N ILE A 72 -15.86 14.93 22.61
CA ILE A 72 -17.12 15.70 22.68
C ILE A 72 -17.02 16.95 21.78
N GLY A 73 -15.80 17.44 21.53
CA GLY A 73 -15.53 18.51 20.59
C GLY A 73 -16.06 18.23 19.16
N PRO A 74 -16.46 19.26 18.40
CA PRO A 74 -17.02 19.10 17.06
C PRO A 74 -15.97 18.55 16.08
N VAL A 75 -16.40 17.70 15.14
CA VAL A 75 -15.53 17.12 14.13
C VAL A 75 -15.13 18.20 13.11
N VAL A 76 -13.84 18.46 13.00
CA VAL A 76 -13.27 19.45 12.05
C VAL A 76 -12.57 18.80 10.85
N GLY A 77 -12.26 17.51 10.94
CA GLY A 77 -11.65 16.79 9.82
C GLY A 77 -11.58 15.29 10.05
N VAL A 78 -11.48 14.56 8.95
CA VAL A 78 -11.58 13.09 8.92
C VAL A 78 -10.60 12.49 7.93
N CYS A 79 -10.09 11.31 8.26
CA CYS A 79 -9.14 10.56 7.45
C CYS A 79 -9.64 9.13 7.30
N LYS A 80 -9.63 8.61 6.08
CA LYS A 80 -10.08 7.26 5.76
C LYS A 80 -9.06 6.53 4.90
N PHE A 81 -8.63 5.37 5.37
CA PHE A 81 -7.66 4.55 4.66
C PHE A 81 -8.38 3.70 3.60
N LEU A 82 -7.90 3.74 2.36
CA LEU A 82 -8.58 3.08 1.25
C LEU A 82 -8.15 1.61 1.17
N HIS A 83 -9.14 0.71 1.16
CA HIS A 83 -8.90 -0.71 1.32
C HIS A 83 -8.01 -1.27 0.21
N PHE A 84 -7.00 -2.05 0.63
CA PHE A 84 -5.94 -2.60 -0.23
C PHE A 84 -5.22 -1.52 -1.07
N SER A 85 -4.96 -0.34 -0.51
CA SER A 85 -4.36 0.81 -1.20
C SER A 85 -3.31 1.53 -0.34
N ARG A 86 -2.28 2.12 -0.99
CA ARG A 86 -1.41 3.11 -0.35
C ARG A 86 -1.96 4.55 -0.43
N HIS A 87 -3.16 4.74 -0.97
CA HIS A 87 -3.83 6.05 -1.03
C HIS A 87 -4.74 6.26 0.19
N VAL A 88 -4.78 7.50 0.69
CA VAL A 88 -5.61 7.89 1.83
C VAL A 88 -6.59 8.97 1.37
N LYS A 89 -7.85 8.86 1.76
CA LYS A 89 -8.88 9.88 1.48
C LYS A 89 -9.09 10.75 2.72
N LEU A 90 -9.11 12.06 2.51
CA LEU A 90 -9.09 13.07 3.56
C LEU A 90 -10.28 14.01 3.39
N GLY A 91 -10.89 14.42 4.50
CA GLY A 91 -12.00 15.35 4.52
C GLY A 91 -11.77 16.48 5.53
N LEU A 92 -11.99 17.72 5.13
CA LEU A 92 -12.08 18.87 6.04
C LEU A 92 -13.56 19.13 6.31
N GLY A 93 -14.01 19.04 7.56
CA GLY A 93 -15.42 19.07 7.99
C GLY A 93 -15.94 17.76 8.60
N ASP A 94 -17.19 17.77 9.06
CA ASP A 94 -17.89 16.63 9.68
C ASP A 94 -18.73 15.83 8.66
N PRO A 95 -18.40 14.56 8.34
CA PRO A 95 -19.14 13.76 7.36
C PRO A 95 -20.57 13.39 7.75
N GLN A 96 -21.01 13.67 8.99
CA GLN A 96 -22.42 13.54 9.39
C GLN A 96 -23.27 14.71 8.87
N ILE A 97 -22.66 15.85 8.56
CA ILE A 97 -23.34 17.05 8.05
C ILE A 97 -23.32 17.02 6.53
N VAL A 98 -24.49 17.09 5.90
CA VAL A 98 -24.64 17.00 4.44
C VAL A 98 -23.90 18.16 3.74
N ASN A 99 -23.01 17.82 2.79
CA ASN A 99 -22.19 18.75 2.01
C ASN A 99 -21.22 19.65 2.81
N SER A 100 -20.92 19.33 4.07
CA SER A 100 -19.93 20.07 4.89
C SER A 100 -18.48 19.78 4.51
N VAL A 101 -18.20 18.61 3.92
CA VAL A 101 -16.85 18.06 3.81
C VAL A 101 -16.21 18.34 2.46
N GLU A 102 -15.10 19.09 2.47
CA GLU A 102 -14.18 19.17 1.33
C GLU A 102 -13.29 17.93 1.29
N TRP A 103 -13.42 17.10 0.25
CA TRP A 103 -12.71 15.83 0.11
C TRP A 103 -11.49 15.93 -0.80
N GLU A 104 -10.36 15.39 -0.35
CA GLU A 104 -9.07 15.36 -1.04
C GLU A 104 -8.42 13.97 -0.98
N ASP A 105 -7.56 13.65 -1.95
CA ASP A 105 -6.81 12.40 -2.01
C ASP A 105 -5.31 12.62 -1.74
N LEU A 106 -4.76 11.85 -0.79
CA LEU A 106 -3.33 11.74 -0.52
C LEU A 106 -2.77 10.51 -1.27
N ILE A 107 -2.12 10.80 -2.39
CA ILE A 107 -1.74 9.80 -3.40
C ILE A 107 -0.26 9.43 -3.22
N CYS A 108 0.02 8.19 -2.81
CA CYS A 108 1.35 7.59 -2.94
C CYS A 108 1.81 7.61 -4.41
N GLN A 109 2.88 8.35 -4.72
CA GLN A 109 3.43 8.50 -6.08
C GLN A 109 4.50 7.46 -6.43
N SER A 110 5.10 6.80 -5.44
CA SER A 110 6.18 5.84 -5.65
C SER A 110 6.24 4.84 -4.49
N TYR A 111 6.01 3.58 -4.81
CA TYR A 111 6.12 2.45 -3.88
C TYR A 111 7.51 2.32 -3.25
N MET A 112 8.58 2.71 -3.97
CA MET A 112 9.97 2.61 -3.49
C MET A 112 10.40 3.80 -2.63
N GLN A 113 9.85 5.00 -2.87
CA GLN A 113 10.39 6.25 -2.30
C GLN A 113 9.49 6.89 -1.22
N ASN A 114 8.36 6.25 -0.86
CA ASN A 114 7.41 6.74 0.15
C ASN A 114 7.06 8.24 -0.01
N LYS A 115 6.80 8.64 -1.25
CA LYS A 115 6.36 9.98 -1.64
C LYS A 115 4.83 10.02 -1.68
N TYR A 116 4.20 10.93 -0.94
CA TYR A 116 2.75 11.07 -0.88
C TYR A 116 2.33 12.49 -1.24
N ARG A 117 1.51 12.65 -2.27
CA ARG A 117 1.12 13.94 -2.85
C ARG A 117 -0.36 14.22 -2.66
N TRP A 118 -0.68 15.42 -2.19
CA TRP A 118 -2.04 15.94 -2.09
C TRP A 118 -2.12 17.33 -2.74
N GLN A 119 -3.31 17.91 -2.82
CA GLN A 119 -3.55 19.24 -3.38
C GLN A 119 -4.51 20.01 -2.49
N MET A 120 -4.40 21.35 -2.51
CA MET A 120 -5.31 22.25 -1.80
C MET A 120 -5.27 23.64 -2.42
N THR A 121 -6.35 24.39 -2.26
CA THR A 121 -6.41 25.80 -2.66
C THR A 121 -5.87 26.66 -1.50
N VAL A 122 -4.81 27.43 -1.75
CA VAL A 122 -4.14 28.28 -0.74
C VAL A 122 -4.00 29.72 -1.25
N PRO A 123 -3.80 30.72 -0.37
CA PRO A 123 -3.47 32.07 -0.80
C PRO A 123 -2.14 32.12 -1.56
N GLY A 124 -2.15 32.77 -2.72
CA GLY A 124 -0.98 33.07 -3.54
C GLY A 124 -0.97 34.52 -4.01
N ILE A 125 0.01 34.87 -4.85
CA ILE A 125 0.31 36.27 -5.20
C ILE A 125 -0.84 36.90 -6.01
N ASN A 126 -1.52 36.09 -6.83
CA ASN A 126 -2.61 36.54 -7.70
C ASN A 126 -4.00 36.11 -7.18
N GLY A 127 -4.14 35.86 -5.87
CA GLY A 127 -5.36 35.37 -5.23
C GLY A 127 -5.28 33.87 -4.88
N MET A 128 -6.40 33.17 -4.92
CA MET A 128 -6.47 31.76 -4.49
C MET A 128 -5.89 30.80 -5.55
N GLU A 129 -4.83 30.08 -5.20
CA GLU A 129 -4.07 29.19 -6.10
C GLU A 129 -4.23 27.72 -5.68
N ARG A 130 -4.55 26.85 -6.64
CA ARG A 130 -4.63 25.39 -6.41
C ARG A 130 -3.23 24.77 -6.48
N ARG A 131 -2.56 24.65 -5.34
CA ARG A 131 -1.21 24.11 -5.21
C ARG A 131 -1.18 22.62 -4.89
N SER A 132 0.01 22.05 -4.91
CA SER A 132 0.27 20.61 -4.73
C SER A 132 1.43 20.44 -3.77
N PHE A 133 1.29 19.54 -2.81
CA PHE A 133 2.27 19.36 -1.75
C PHE A 133 2.66 17.88 -1.64
N ILE A 134 3.96 17.62 -1.52
CA ILE A 134 4.53 16.26 -1.50
C ILE A 134 5.22 16.03 -0.15
N TRP A 135 4.68 15.11 0.64
CA TRP A 135 5.39 14.51 1.77
C TRP A 135 6.51 13.60 1.26
N LYS A 136 7.73 13.83 1.75
CA LYS A 136 8.94 13.07 1.46
C LYS A 136 9.60 12.67 2.78
N ARG A 137 10.09 11.44 2.88
CA ARG A 137 10.93 11.00 4.02
C ARG A 137 12.22 11.83 4.06
N THR A 138 12.78 12.07 5.25
CA THR A 138 14.00 12.88 5.41
C THR A 138 14.82 12.46 6.62
N HIS A 139 16.15 12.36 6.46
CA HIS A 139 17.09 12.01 7.54
C HIS A 139 17.95 13.21 8.00
N SER A 140 17.93 14.32 7.25
CA SER A 140 18.77 15.51 7.46
C SER A 140 18.01 16.78 7.87
N VAL A 141 16.68 16.70 8.03
CA VAL A 141 15.83 17.85 8.39
C VAL A 141 14.90 17.44 9.54
N ALA A 142 14.89 18.24 10.60
CA ALA A 142 14.00 18.07 11.75
C ALA A 142 13.46 19.42 12.22
N VAL A 143 12.42 19.39 13.05
CA VAL A 143 11.85 20.54 13.75
C VAL A 143 12.93 21.21 14.61
N GLU A 144 12.94 22.54 14.65
CA GLU A 144 13.91 23.36 15.38
C GLU A 144 14.09 22.90 16.85
N GLY A 145 15.33 22.89 17.34
CA GLY A 145 15.68 22.31 18.64
C GLY A 145 15.42 20.79 18.76
N SER A 146 15.51 20.05 17.65
CA SER A 146 15.38 18.58 17.61
C SER A 146 16.41 17.98 16.65
N SER A 147 17.08 16.90 17.05
CA SER A 147 18.03 16.19 16.18
C SER A 147 17.29 15.27 15.20
N ALA A 148 17.62 15.37 13.91
CA ALA A 148 17.29 14.35 12.92
C ALA A 148 18.24 13.15 13.08
N THR A 149 17.96 12.27 14.04
CA THR A 149 18.72 11.02 14.17
C THR A 149 18.45 10.12 12.96
N MET A 150 19.50 9.61 12.30
CA MET A 150 19.38 8.80 11.09
C MET A 150 18.49 7.56 11.28
N PHE A 151 18.47 7.01 12.49
CA PHE A 151 17.67 5.84 12.91
C PHE A 151 16.14 6.08 13.01
N SER A 152 15.68 7.34 12.98
CA SER A 152 14.24 7.67 13.04
C SER A 152 13.56 7.44 11.68
N SER A 153 12.75 6.38 11.53
CA SER A 153 12.10 6.14 10.23
C SER A 153 11.00 7.13 9.88
N ARG A 154 10.42 7.79 10.90
CA ARG A 154 9.21 8.62 10.80
C ARG A 154 9.49 10.12 10.81
N ASN A 155 10.61 10.53 10.24
CA ASN A 155 10.90 11.94 9.96
C ASN A 155 10.48 12.27 8.52
N PHE A 156 9.59 13.25 8.36
CA PHE A 156 9.00 13.64 7.07
C PHE A 156 9.08 15.15 6.86
N LYS A 157 9.31 15.56 5.61
CA LYS A 157 9.19 16.96 5.17
C LYS A 157 8.13 17.10 4.09
N LEU A 158 7.29 18.10 4.22
CA LEU A 158 6.31 18.50 3.22
C LEU A 158 6.92 19.58 2.34
N VAL A 159 6.84 19.39 1.02
CA VAL A 159 7.43 20.29 0.02
C VAL A 159 6.34 20.80 -0.92
N ASP A 160 6.26 22.11 -1.16
CA ASP A 160 5.44 22.70 -2.23
C ASP A 160 6.04 22.30 -3.58
N GLU A 161 5.24 21.65 -4.43
CA GLU A 161 5.68 21.12 -5.73
C GLU A 161 6.05 22.23 -6.72
N GLN A 162 5.54 23.46 -6.54
CA GLN A 162 5.79 24.60 -7.42
C GLN A 162 7.03 25.39 -7.03
N THR A 163 7.25 25.62 -5.73
CA THR A 163 8.38 26.44 -5.25
C THR A 163 9.59 25.63 -4.79
N GLY A 164 9.42 24.32 -4.58
CA GLY A 164 10.45 23.45 -4.01
C GLY A 164 10.74 23.67 -2.52
N GLN A 165 10.08 24.65 -1.88
CA GLN A 165 10.31 25.01 -0.48
C GLN A 165 9.72 23.97 0.49
N ILE A 166 10.40 23.77 1.63
CA ILE A 166 9.88 22.96 2.72
C ILE A 166 8.86 23.80 3.49
N VAL A 167 7.60 23.37 3.47
CA VAL A 167 6.47 24.08 4.10
C VAL A 167 6.09 23.50 5.47
N ALA A 168 6.43 22.24 5.73
CA ALA A 168 6.29 21.64 7.06
C ALA A 168 7.32 20.53 7.30
N VAL A 169 7.63 20.27 8.58
CA VAL A 169 8.51 19.18 9.01
C VAL A 169 7.87 18.45 10.19
N PHE A 170 7.71 17.14 10.06
CA PHE A 170 7.35 16.24 11.15
C PHE A 170 8.60 15.49 11.63
N THR A 171 8.84 15.50 12.95
CA THR A 171 9.94 14.77 13.59
C THR A 171 9.36 13.86 14.66
N SER A 172 9.58 12.55 14.52
CA SER A 172 9.10 11.58 15.50
C SER A 172 9.93 11.59 16.77
N ASN A 173 9.27 11.38 17.91
CA ASN A 173 9.88 11.32 19.24
C ASN A 173 9.99 9.89 19.79
N ALA A 174 9.64 8.85 19.01
CA ALA A 174 9.48 7.47 19.46
C ALA A 174 10.64 6.95 20.32
N PHE A 175 11.90 7.15 19.90
CA PHE A 175 13.12 6.76 20.64
C PHE A 175 13.34 7.47 21.98
N LYS A 176 12.53 8.46 22.35
CA LYS A 176 12.73 9.30 23.55
C LYS A 176 11.53 9.37 24.49
N SER A 177 10.34 8.91 24.08
CA SER A 177 9.18 8.80 24.97
C SER A 177 8.03 8.04 24.29
N MET A 178 7.53 6.97 24.94
CA MET A 178 6.32 6.27 24.48
C MET A 178 5.06 7.17 24.51
N LYS A 179 5.05 8.25 25.33
CA LYS A 179 3.90 9.16 25.41
C LYS A 179 3.91 10.30 24.38
N LYS A 180 5.04 10.62 23.75
CA LYS A 180 5.15 11.72 22.77
C LYS A 180 5.48 11.17 21.38
N SER A 181 4.49 11.16 20.50
CA SER A 181 4.61 10.63 19.13
C SER A 181 5.56 11.49 18.27
N GLY A 182 5.51 12.83 18.41
CA GLY A 182 6.38 13.74 17.64
C GLY A 182 6.17 15.24 17.88
N LYS A 183 6.87 16.03 17.06
CA LYS A 183 6.65 17.46 16.82
C LYS A 183 6.29 17.66 15.34
N LEU A 184 5.44 18.64 15.05
CA LEU A 184 5.18 19.14 13.69
C LEU A 184 5.42 20.65 13.67
N GLN A 185 6.26 21.15 12.77
CA GLN A 185 6.45 22.58 12.51
C GLN A 185 5.91 22.91 11.12
N ILE A 186 5.12 23.98 11.02
CA ILE A 186 4.54 24.48 9.76
C ILE A 186 5.02 25.93 9.56
N THR A 187 5.62 26.23 8.41
CA THR A 187 6.26 27.53 8.17
C THR A 187 5.30 28.55 7.54
N PRO A 188 4.76 28.38 6.32
CA PRO A 188 3.96 29.40 5.67
C PRO A 188 2.58 29.54 6.34
N ASN A 189 2.09 30.76 6.50
CA ASN A 189 0.75 31.01 7.02
C ASN A 189 -0.31 31.02 5.91
N TYR A 190 -0.71 29.82 5.45
CA TYR A 190 -1.82 29.65 4.49
C TYR A 190 -3.19 29.49 5.17
N GLY A 191 -3.30 29.78 6.47
CA GLY A 191 -4.53 29.71 7.25
C GLY A 191 -4.84 28.37 7.91
N GLN A 192 -5.79 28.37 8.85
CA GLN A 192 -6.06 27.25 9.76
C GLN A 192 -6.47 25.94 9.06
N GLN A 193 -7.18 26.02 7.93
CA GLN A 193 -7.55 24.82 7.15
C GLN A 193 -6.32 24.15 6.52
N PHE A 194 -5.30 24.92 6.11
CA PHE A 194 -4.04 24.35 5.65
C PHE A 194 -3.30 23.67 6.81
N ASP A 195 -3.22 24.31 7.97
CA ASP A 195 -2.58 23.72 9.16
C ASP A 195 -3.26 22.40 9.58
N LEU A 196 -4.60 22.37 9.56
CA LEU A 196 -5.38 21.16 9.83
C LEU A 196 -5.15 20.08 8.76
N MET A 197 -5.03 20.44 7.48
CA MET A 197 -4.75 19.49 6.40
C MET A 197 -3.30 18.95 6.46
N VAL A 198 -2.33 19.76 6.88
CA VAL A 198 -0.96 19.31 7.16
C VAL A 198 -0.92 18.38 8.39
N LEU A 199 -1.71 18.67 9.43
CA LEU A 199 -1.90 17.78 10.58
C LEU A 199 -2.55 16.45 10.19
N LEU A 200 -3.66 16.48 9.43
CA LEU A 200 -4.36 15.29 8.90
C LEU A 200 -3.42 14.43 8.04
N THR A 201 -2.77 15.03 7.04
CA THR A 201 -1.86 14.30 6.15
C THR A 201 -0.65 13.76 6.91
N GLY A 202 0.00 14.57 7.76
CA GLY A 202 1.16 14.16 8.56
C GLY A 202 0.83 13.04 9.54
N LEU A 203 -0.28 13.14 10.26
CA LEU A 203 -0.73 12.10 11.19
C LEU A 203 -1.18 10.84 10.44
N SER A 204 -1.86 10.95 9.29
CA SER A 204 -2.17 9.78 8.46
C SER A 204 -0.92 9.01 8.04
N LEU A 205 0.23 9.67 7.85
CA LEU A 205 1.50 9.03 7.53
C LEU A 205 2.19 8.45 8.78
N SER A 206 2.23 9.18 9.91
CA SER A 206 2.83 8.66 11.15
C SER A 206 2.06 7.48 11.76
N SER A 207 0.73 7.47 11.60
CA SER A 207 -0.18 6.40 12.03
C SER A 207 -0.28 5.25 11.01
N GLY A 208 0.53 5.25 9.95
CA GLY A 208 0.63 4.14 8.98
C GLY A 208 -0.62 3.95 8.12
N GLY A 209 -1.27 5.04 7.71
CA GLY A 209 -2.51 5.05 6.94
C GLY A 209 -2.39 4.67 5.46
N GLY A 210 -1.19 4.81 4.89
CA GLY A 210 -0.86 4.44 3.50
C GLY A 210 -0.83 2.93 3.24
N GLY A 211 -1.86 2.20 3.67
CA GLY A 211 -2.00 0.75 3.54
C GLY A 211 -3.27 0.16 4.17
N GLY A 212 -4.22 0.98 4.63
CA GLY A 212 -5.31 0.51 5.48
C GLY A 212 -6.41 -0.27 4.75
N GLY A 213 -6.42 -1.59 4.97
CA GLY A 213 -7.52 -2.49 4.62
C GLY A 213 -8.81 -2.19 5.38
N GLY A 214 -9.59 -1.26 4.78
CA GLY A 214 -12.76 -0.93 3.94
C GLY A 214 -13.93 -0.17 4.67
N GLY A 215 -14.87 0.32 3.84
CA GLY A 215 -16.26 0.68 4.19
C GLY A 215 -16.45 1.93 5.07
N GLY A 216 -17.41 2.82 4.81
CA GLY A 216 -18.23 3.00 3.62
C GLY A 216 -18.97 4.34 3.70
N ALA A 217 -19.00 5.11 2.60
CA ALA A 217 -19.84 6.31 2.42
C ALA A 217 -19.71 6.77 0.95
N SER A 218 -20.68 6.43 0.11
CA SER A 218 -20.72 6.82 -1.30
C SER A 218 -21.67 8.00 -1.51
N MET A 219 -21.12 9.13 -1.97
CA MET A 219 -21.89 10.26 -2.51
C MET A 219 -21.29 10.72 -3.83
N ALA A 220 -22.15 11.02 -4.81
CA ALA A 220 -21.75 11.18 -6.20
C ALA A 220 -21.16 12.58 -6.50
N LEU A 221 -19.97 12.61 -7.10
CA LEU A 221 -19.30 13.84 -7.52
C LEU A 221 -19.68 14.26 -8.95
N ARG A 222 -19.89 15.57 -9.15
CA ARG A 222 -20.07 16.18 -10.48
C ARG A 222 -18.71 16.41 -11.16
N LYS A 223 -18.62 16.20 -12.48
CA LYS A 223 -17.37 16.33 -13.26
C LYS A 223 -17.06 17.79 -13.64
N PRO A 224 -15.86 18.33 -13.32
CA PRO A 224 -15.32 19.54 -13.96
C PRO A 224 -14.65 19.22 -15.31
N HIS A 225 -14.38 20.25 -16.12
CA HIS A 225 -13.94 20.11 -17.52
C HIS A 225 -12.41 19.90 -17.67
N ARG A 226 -11.99 18.93 -18.50
CA ARG A 226 -10.59 18.48 -18.63
C ARG A 226 -9.87 19.16 -19.82
N LYS A 227 -8.69 19.73 -19.60
CA LYS A 227 -7.76 20.14 -20.68
C LYS A 227 -6.97 18.91 -21.18
N SER A 228 -6.68 18.85 -22.49
CA SER A 228 -5.71 17.88 -23.06
C SER A 228 -4.33 18.11 -22.44
N ARG A 229 -3.60 17.03 -22.16
CA ARG A 229 -2.25 17.07 -21.57
C ARG A 229 -1.19 16.35 -22.42
N HIS A 230 -1.58 15.38 -23.24
CA HIS A 230 -0.66 14.54 -24.01
C HIS A 230 -0.85 14.71 -25.53
N GLY A 231 -1.44 15.83 -25.96
CA GLY A 231 -1.60 16.14 -27.37
C GLY A 231 -0.29 16.08 -28.16
N CYS A 232 -0.38 15.69 -29.43
CA CYS A 232 0.76 15.68 -30.34
C CYS A 232 1.40 17.07 -30.46
N LEU A 233 2.67 17.10 -30.86
CA LEU A 233 3.46 18.33 -30.96
C LEU A 233 2.79 19.36 -31.87
N GLU A 234 2.20 18.93 -32.99
CA GLU A 234 1.53 19.82 -33.95
C GLU A 234 0.23 20.43 -33.40
N CYS A 235 -0.60 19.66 -32.66
CA CYS A 235 -1.79 20.22 -31.99
C CYS A 235 -1.41 21.15 -30.83
N LYS A 236 -0.38 20.82 -30.04
CA LYS A 236 0.20 21.69 -29.00
C LYS A 236 0.68 23.02 -29.62
N ARG A 237 1.49 22.95 -30.68
CA ARG A 237 2.03 24.11 -31.42
C ARG A 237 0.91 25.02 -31.94
N ARG A 238 -0.13 24.43 -32.54
CA ARG A 238 -1.32 25.15 -33.04
C ARG A 238 -2.32 25.56 -31.97
N ARG A 239 -2.07 25.25 -30.68
CA ARG A 239 -2.94 25.53 -29.53
C ARG A 239 -4.40 25.02 -29.69
N VAL A 240 -4.59 23.98 -30.49
CA VAL A 240 -5.89 23.32 -30.70
C VAL A 240 -6.01 22.07 -29.81
N LYS A 241 -7.24 21.71 -29.44
CA LYS A 241 -7.49 20.49 -28.66
C LYS A 241 -7.08 19.26 -29.49
N CYS A 242 -6.08 18.52 -29.00
CA CYS A 242 -5.78 17.19 -29.49
C CYS A 242 -6.80 16.18 -28.95
N ASP A 243 -7.17 15.21 -29.76
CA ASP A 243 -7.92 14.00 -29.41
C ASP A 243 -7.02 12.86 -28.89
N GLU A 244 -5.70 13.04 -28.95
CA GLU A 244 -4.67 12.14 -28.38
C GLU A 244 -4.60 10.72 -29.01
N SER A 245 -5.32 10.47 -30.12
CA SER A 245 -5.25 9.20 -30.86
C SER A 245 -3.88 8.98 -31.53
N ARG A 246 -3.45 7.72 -31.55
CA ARG A 246 -2.17 7.26 -32.12
C ARG A 246 -2.44 6.21 -33.22
N PRO A 247 -1.58 6.10 -34.26
CA PRO A 247 -0.34 6.86 -34.46
C PRO A 247 -0.58 8.35 -34.82
N VAL A 248 -1.73 8.69 -35.40
CA VAL A 248 -2.05 10.06 -35.86
C VAL A 248 -3.34 10.57 -35.17
N CYS A 249 -3.33 11.83 -34.76
CA CYS A 249 -4.52 12.50 -34.20
C CYS A 249 -5.48 12.98 -35.31
N SER A 250 -6.79 13.00 -35.06
CA SER A 250 -7.78 13.38 -36.09
C SER A 250 -7.56 14.79 -36.65
N ASN A 251 -7.01 15.71 -35.85
CA ASN A 251 -6.72 17.08 -36.25
C ASN A 251 -5.46 17.25 -37.14
N CYS A 252 -4.60 16.23 -37.20
CA CYS A 252 -3.47 16.14 -38.14
C CYS A 252 -3.82 15.28 -39.35
N ALA A 253 -4.52 14.14 -39.15
CA ALA A 253 -5.03 13.29 -40.23
C ALA A 253 -5.88 14.08 -41.25
N LYS A 254 -6.87 14.86 -40.77
CA LYS A 254 -7.73 15.73 -41.61
C LYS A 254 -6.99 16.86 -42.33
N ARG A 255 -5.69 17.04 -42.09
CA ARG A 255 -4.85 18.08 -42.69
C ARG A 255 -3.58 17.51 -43.34
N LEU A 256 -3.47 16.18 -43.45
CA LEU A 256 -2.29 15.48 -43.96
C LEU A 256 -0.98 16.01 -43.34
N SER A 257 -1.04 16.38 -42.07
CA SER A 257 0.06 17.00 -41.33
C SER A 257 0.80 15.95 -40.51
N GLU A 258 2.12 16.04 -40.47
CA GLU A 258 2.97 15.18 -39.66
C GLU A 258 2.58 15.28 -38.17
N CYS A 259 2.44 14.13 -37.51
CA CYS A 259 1.75 14.03 -36.22
C CYS A 259 2.63 13.40 -35.15
N GLU A 260 3.78 14.00 -34.91
CA GLU A 260 4.72 13.50 -33.91
C GLU A 260 4.18 13.62 -32.48
N TYR A 261 4.44 12.55 -31.72
CA TYR A 261 4.38 12.55 -30.27
C TYR A 261 5.82 12.41 -29.75
N GLU A 262 6.17 13.28 -28.81
CA GLU A 262 7.50 13.41 -28.20
C GLU A 262 8.08 12.04 -27.78
N SER A 263 9.15 11.62 -28.47
CA SER A 263 9.62 10.22 -28.52
C SER A 263 10.67 9.87 -27.46
N SER A 264 10.78 10.67 -26.39
CA SER A 264 11.63 10.36 -25.23
C SER A 264 10.97 10.78 -23.92
N SER A 265 11.26 10.00 -22.86
CA SER A 265 10.62 10.04 -21.52
C SER A 265 9.17 9.50 -21.44
N SER A 266 8.77 9.12 -20.22
CA SER A 266 7.40 8.72 -19.83
C SER A 266 6.83 7.42 -20.42
N LEU A 267 7.49 6.28 -20.18
CA LEU A 267 6.84 4.95 -20.18
C LEU A 267 5.93 4.79 -18.95
N LEU A 268 4.84 5.56 -18.88
CA LEU A 268 3.91 5.55 -17.75
C LEU A 268 2.46 5.80 -18.22
N TRP A 269 1.56 4.90 -17.80
CA TRP A 269 0.08 4.96 -17.92
C TRP A 269 -0.51 4.83 -19.33
N ALA A 270 -0.65 3.59 -19.79
CA ALA A 270 -1.80 3.17 -20.60
C ALA A 270 -2.73 2.34 -19.70
N ASN A 271 -3.86 2.94 -19.28
CA ASN A 271 -5.02 2.22 -18.77
C ASN A 271 -6.24 3.14 -19.00
N GLU A 272 -6.94 2.88 -20.11
CA GLU A 272 -8.39 3.09 -20.16
C GLU A 272 -9.02 2.03 -19.21
N GLU A 273 -10.23 2.15 -18.68
CA GLU A 273 -11.48 2.52 -19.34
C GLU A 273 -12.19 3.71 -18.63
N LEU A 274 -13.44 4.11 -18.93
CA LEU A 274 -14.44 3.70 -19.93
C LEU A 274 -15.28 4.93 -20.27
N ASN A 275 -15.93 5.00 -21.45
CA ASN A 275 -17.27 5.63 -21.58
C ASN A 275 -18.04 5.26 -22.87
N ARG A 276 -18.03 3.99 -23.31
CA ARG A 276 -19.02 3.49 -24.30
C ARG A 276 -20.31 3.03 -23.61
N ALA A 277 -21.10 3.97 -23.07
CA ALA A 277 -22.46 3.67 -22.58
C ALA A 277 -23.33 4.94 -22.34
N LYS A 278 -23.73 5.65 -23.42
CA LYS A 278 -24.97 6.46 -23.50
C LYS A 278 -25.18 7.10 -24.88
N SER A 279 -25.70 6.31 -25.82
CA SER A 279 -26.49 6.81 -26.94
C SER A 279 -27.73 5.94 -27.06
N ALA A 280 -28.85 6.41 -26.47
CA ALA A 280 -30.11 5.69 -26.41
C ALA A 280 -31.29 6.63 -26.08
N ARG A 281 -31.71 7.48 -27.03
CA ARG A 281 -33.12 7.90 -27.31
C ARG A 281 -33.18 9.03 -28.36
N SER A 282 -34.33 9.13 -29.05
CA SER A 282 -34.62 9.96 -30.23
C SER A 282 -33.77 9.65 -31.48
N GLY A 283 -34.30 9.28 -32.65
CA GLY A 283 -35.68 8.86 -32.98
C GLY A 283 -36.54 9.93 -33.68
N SER A 284 -36.76 9.74 -34.99
CA SER A 284 -37.98 10.02 -35.79
C SER A 284 -37.70 9.73 -37.29
N GLU A 285 -38.61 8.97 -37.93
CA GLU A 285 -39.23 9.18 -39.27
C GLU A 285 -38.38 9.63 -40.51
N ALA A 286 -38.62 9.15 -41.75
CA ALA A 286 -39.59 8.16 -42.27
C ALA A 286 -39.25 7.62 -43.68
N SER A 287 -40.06 6.64 -44.14
CA SER A 287 -40.38 6.28 -45.55
C SER A 287 -39.47 5.33 -46.37
N GLN A 288 -40.15 4.60 -47.26
CA GLN A 288 -39.74 3.56 -48.22
C GLN A 288 -40.58 3.76 -49.52
N PRO A 289 -40.63 2.85 -50.53
CA PRO A 289 -39.59 2.14 -51.31
C PRO A 289 -39.78 2.44 -52.83
N PRO A 290 -39.76 1.47 -53.77
CA PRO A 290 -38.63 0.78 -54.41
C PRO A 290 -38.46 1.17 -55.91
N ASP A 291 -37.46 0.63 -56.64
CA ASP A 291 -37.72 -0.41 -57.67
C ASP A 291 -36.45 -1.10 -58.26
N VAL A 292 -36.66 -2.05 -59.18
CA VAL A 292 -35.72 -3.10 -59.65
C VAL A 292 -35.00 -2.77 -60.98
N THR A 293 -33.71 -3.13 -61.12
CA THR A 293 -33.14 -3.98 -62.23
C THR A 293 -31.60 -4.09 -62.18
N CYS A 294 -31.05 -5.11 -62.84
CA CYS A 294 -29.61 -5.39 -62.97
C CYS A 294 -29.12 -5.08 -64.39
N GLU A 295 -27.82 -4.82 -64.56
CA GLU A 295 -27.04 -5.36 -65.68
C GLU A 295 -25.53 -5.37 -65.38
N MET A 296 -24.73 -6.09 -66.18
CA MET A 296 -23.29 -6.30 -65.98
C MET A 296 -22.48 -5.78 -67.18
N THR A 297 -21.42 -5.00 -66.95
CA THR A 297 -20.25 -4.90 -67.84
C THR A 297 -19.02 -4.39 -67.08
N ASP A 298 -17.85 -4.98 -67.36
CA ASP A 298 -16.56 -4.51 -66.82
C ASP A 298 -16.14 -3.16 -67.40
N THR A 299 -15.64 -2.24 -66.56
CA THR A 299 -14.43 -1.47 -66.90
C THR A 299 -13.71 -0.89 -65.67
N SER A 300 -12.38 -0.91 -65.73
CA SER A 300 -11.41 -0.48 -64.73
C SER A 300 -11.62 0.93 -64.12
N GLY A 301 -11.59 1.03 -62.78
CA GLY A 301 -11.47 2.29 -62.03
C GLY A 301 -10.96 2.04 -60.59
N PRO A 302 -9.85 2.65 -60.13
CA PRO A 302 -9.18 2.23 -58.89
C PRO A 302 -9.51 3.10 -57.67
N PHE A 303 -10.62 2.84 -56.97
CA PHE A 303 -10.91 3.50 -55.69
C PHE A 303 -11.59 2.61 -54.63
N SER A 304 -11.05 2.68 -53.41
CA SER A 304 -11.73 2.52 -52.11
C SER A 304 -12.72 1.37 -51.94
N GLN A 305 -12.21 0.17 -51.61
CA GLN A 305 -12.91 -0.65 -50.62
C GLN A 305 -12.87 0.10 -49.26
N PRO A 306 -14.00 0.19 -48.52
CA PRO A 306 -13.93 0.44 -47.09
C PRO A 306 -13.48 -0.86 -46.42
N ASP A 307 -12.21 -0.94 -46.01
CA ASP A 307 -11.76 -2.08 -45.20
C ASP A 307 -12.63 -2.17 -43.95
N SER A 308 -13.49 -3.19 -43.93
CA SER A 308 -14.17 -3.63 -42.72
C SER A 308 -13.13 -4.31 -41.85
N VAL A 309 -12.26 -3.52 -41.23
CA VAL A 309 -11.37 -3.96 -40.17
C VAL A 309 -12.24 -4.31 -38.97
N SER A 310 -12.78 -5.53 -39.03
CA SER A 310 -13.04 -6.34 -37.85
C SER A 310 -11.91 -6.09 -36.88
N SER A 311 -12.25 -5.62 -35.68
CA SER A 311 -11.32 -5.60 -34.56
C SER A 311 -11.05 -7.04 -34.16
N HIS A 312 -10.23 -7.73 -34.96
CA HIS A 312 -9.64 -9.01 -34.61
C HIS A 312 -8.96 -8.79 -33.27
N SER A 313 -9.53 -9.41 -32.23
CA SER A 313 -8.97 -9.41 -30.90
C SER A 313 -7.66 -10.19 -30.95
N THR A 314 -6.58 -9.51 -31.32
CA THR A 314 -5.23 -10.07 -31.45
C THR A 314 -4.88 -10.71 -30.13
N LEU A 315 -4.82 -12.04 -30.14
CA LEU A 315 -4.81 -12.84 -28.93
C LEU A 315 -3.56 -12.49 -28.11
N ASN A 316 -3.75 -11.98 -26.89
CA ASN A 316 -2.64 -11.49 -26.08
C ASN A 316 -1.76 -12.66 -25.61
N LEU A 317 -0.66 -12.88 -26.34
CA LEU A 317 0.29 -13.96 -26.07
C LEU A 317 0.99 -13.80 -24.71
N SER A 318 1.15 -12.57 -24.22
CA SER A 318 1.68 -12.33 -22.87
C SER A 318 0.71 -12.82 -21.80
N ASP A 319 -0.59 -12.53 -21.91
CA ASP A 319 -1.60 -13.04 -20.96
C ASP A 319 -1.70 -14.57 -21.02
N LEU A 320 -1.57 -15.19 -22.22
CA LEU A 320 -1.48 -16.64 -22.35
C LEU A 320 -0.26 -17.22 -21.65
N GLU A 321 0.92 -16.61 -21.77
CA GLU A 321 2.11 -17.09 -21.07
C GLU A 321 1.94 -17.00 -19.55
N LEU A 322 1.39 -15.89 -19.05
CA LEU A 322 1.09 -15.71 -17.63
C LEU A 322 0.06 -16.75 -17.13
N MET A 323 -0.96 -17.05 -17.92
CA MET A 323 -1.95 -18.10 -17.60
C MET A 323 -1.35 -19.51 -17.65
N MET A 324 -0.47 -19.79 -18.61
CA MET A 324 0.27 -21.05 -18.70
C MET A 324 1.22 -21.22 -17.51
N GLN A 325 1.91 -20.15 -17.09
CA GLN A 325 2.74 -20.11 -15.89
C GLN A 325 1.91 -20.40 -14.62
N TRP A 326 0.68 -19.87 -14.52
CA TRP A 326 -0.22 -20.24 -13.43
C TRP A 326 -0.46 -21.74 -13.38
N CYS A 327 -0.95 -22.33 -14.47
CA CYS A 327 -1.32 -23.74 -14.56
C CYS A 327 -0.13 -24.70 -14.35
N ASN A 328 1.08 -24.27 -14.69
CA ASN A 328 2.30 -25.05 -14.55
C ASN A 328 2.94 -24.95 -13.15
N SER A 329 2.91 -23.77 -12.49
CA SER A 329 3.62 -23.60 -11.22
C SER A 329 3.14 -22.48 -10.28
N THR A 330 2.51 -21.39 -10.74
CA THR A 330 2.21 -20.28 -9.80
C THR A 330 1.18 -20.67 -8.75
N TYR A 331 0.22 -21.53 -9.11
CA TYR A 331 -0.83 -21.99 -8.19
C TYR A 331 -0.25 -22.68 -6.93
N GLN A 332 0.93 -23.32 -7.04
CA GLN A 332 1.51 -24.19 -6.01
C GLN A 332 1.80 -23.43 -4.70
N VAL A 333 2.14 -22.15 -4.78
CA VAL A 333 2.40 -21.29 -3.61
C VAL A 333 1.17 -21.13 -2.70
N LEU A 334 -0.04 -21.35 -3.23
CA LEU A 334 -1.31 -21.30 -2.50
C LEU A 334 -1.80 -22.69 -2.05
N THR A 335 -1.22 -23.75 -2.61
CA THR A 335 -1.52 -25.15 -2.30
C THR A 335 -0.92 -25.54 -0.95
N ARG A 336 -1.77 -25.93 0.01
CA ARG A 336 -1.33 -26.38 1.34
C ARG A 336 -1.00 -27.87 1.39
N ASN A 337 -1.65 -28.65 0.53
CA ASN A 337 -1.57 -30.10 0.36
C ASN A 337 -2.35 -30.53 -0.89
N ASP A 338 -2.21 -31.79 -1.29
CA ASP A 338 -2.82 -32.41 -2.48
C ASP A 338 -4.34 -32.16 -2.59
N LYS A 339 -5.07 -32.16 -1.46
CA LYS A 339 -6.51 -31.88 -1.45
C LYS A 339 -6.81 -30.47 -1.96
N THR A 340 -5.95 -29.50 -1.64
CA THR A 340 -6.09 -28.10 -2.11
C THR A 340 -5.49 -27.82 -3.49
N ASP A 341 -4.60 -28.67 -4.01
CA ASP A 341 -3.99 -28.54 -5.36
C ASP A 341 -5.09 -28.36 -6.42
N VAL A 342 -6.06 -29.27 -6.42
CA VAL A 342 -7.15 -29.33 -7.39
C VAL A 342 -7.95 -28.02 -7.48
N ILE A 343 -8.11 -27.30 -6.36
CA ILE A 343 -8.85 -26.04 -6.36
C ILE A 343 -8.01 -24.90 -6.95
N TRP A 344 -6.77 -24.71 -6.49
CA TRP A 344 -5.91 -23.63 -7.01
C TRP A 344 -5.49 -23.85 -8.47
N ARG A 345 -5.31 -25.12 -8.86
CA ARG A 345 -4.88 -25.52 -10.20
C ARG A 345 -5.99 -25.47 -11.25
N PHE A 346 -7.21 -25.89 -10.90
CA PHE A 346 -8.31 -26.01 -11.87
C PHE A 346 -9.50 -25.10 -11.55
N ARG A 347 -10.07 -25.18 -10.34
CA ARG A 347 -11.30 -24.42 -10.00
C ARG A 347 -11.11 -22.91 -9.94
N VAL A 348 -9.94 -22.44 -9.50
CA VAL A 348 -9.63 -21.00 -9.43
C VAL A 348 -9.48 -20.37 -10.83
N PRO A 349 -8.81 -21.00 -11.81
CA PRO A 349 -8.90 -20.62 -13.22
C PRO A 349 -10.32 -20.68 -13.82
N GLU A 350 -11.11 -21.72 -13.54
CA GLU A 350 -12.50 -21.81 -14.03
C GLU A 350 -13.37 -20.65 -13.50
N GLU A 351 -13.27 -20.35 -12.20
CA GLU A 351 -13.92 -19.20 -11.55
C GLU A 351 -13.45 -17.87 -12.16
N ALA A 352 -12.16 -17.74 -12.49
CA ALA A 352 -11.57 -16.53 -13.06
C ALA A 352 -12.10 -16.17 -14.44
N LEU A 353 -12.55 -17.14 -15.24
CA LEU A 353 -13.22 -16.89 -16.52
C LEU A 353 -14.55 -16.13 -16.35
N SER A 354 -15.23 -16.31 -15.20
CA SER A 354 -16.46 -15.58 -14.84
C SER A 354 -16.17 -14.25 -14.11
N TYR A 355 -14.98 -14.11 -13.54
CA TYR A 355 -14.59 -12.97 -12.70
C TYR A 355 -13.25 -12.35 -13.14
N PRO A 356 -13.27 -11.37 -14.07
CA PRO A 356 -12.06 -10.74 -14.59
C PRO A 356 -11.11 -10.21 -13.52
N CYS A 357 -11.62 -9.69 -12.38
CA CYS A 357 -10.77 -9.25 -11.27
C CYS A 357 -9.89 -10.37 -10.69
N LEU A 358 -10.39 -11.61 -10.64
CA LEU A 358 -9.61 -12.78 -10.24
C LEU A 358 -8.60 -13.16 -11.33
N MET A 359 -8.99 -13.10 -12.61
CA MET A 359 -8.08 -13.34 -13.73
C MET A 359 -6.90 -12.36 -13.72
N HIS A 360 -7.14 -11.06 -13.55
CA HIS A 360 -6.08 -10.07 -13.38
C HIS A 360 -5.19 -10.40 -12.15
N GLY A 361 -5.75 -10.89 -11.05
CA GLY A 361 -4.94 -11.36 -9.90
C GLY A 361 -4.02 -12.55 -10.24
N ILE A 362 -4.56 -13.57 -10.95
CA ILE A 362 -3.81 -14.75 -11.42
C ILE A 362 -2.63 -14.34 -12.32
N LEU A 363 -2.90 -13.50 -13.32
CA LEU A 363 -1.89 -13.00 -14.26
C LEU A 363 -0.84 -12.17 -13.52
N ALA A 364 -1.28 -11.29 -12.60
CA ALA A 364 -0.39 -10.45 -11.79
C ALA A 364 0.59 -11.25 -10.93
N LEU A 365 0.14 -12.32 -10.27
CA LEU A 365 1.00 -13.16 -9.43
C LEU A 365 1.97 -13.99 -10.27
N SER A 366 1.50 -14.51 -11.42
CA SER A 366 2.32 -15.30 -12.34
C SER A 366 3.43 -14.47 -12.97
N ALA A 367 3.16 -13.19 -13.25
CA ALA A 367 4.15 -12.24 -13.74
C ALA A 367 5.24 -11.94 -12.69
N ILE A 368 4.89 -11.84 -11.40
CA ILE A 368 5.91 -11.76 -10.34
C ILE A 368 6.75 -13.04 -10.30
N GLN A 369 6.13 -14.23 -10.37
CA GLN A 369 6.87 -15.49 -10.30
C GLN A 369 7.94 -15.56 -11.40
N ILE A 370 7.57 -15.29 -12.66
CA ILE A 370 8.53 -15.23 -13.79
C ILE A 370 9.64 -14.21 -13.50
N ALA A 371 9.28 -13.01 -13.05
CA ALA A 371 10.22 -11.95 -12.69
C ALA A 371 11.11 -12.24 -11.46
N ARG A 372 11.01 -13.45 -10.87
CA ARG A 372 11.86 -13.92 -9.76
C ARG A 372 12.53 -15.27 -10.03
N THR A 373 11.92 -16.16 -10.82
CA THR A 373 12.43 -17.51 -11.09
C THR A 373 13.11 -17.66 -12.46
N ARG A 374 12.96 -16.67 -13.37
CA ARG A 374 13.70 -16.64 -14.64
C ARG A 374 14.71 -15.49 -14.65
N ASP A 375 15.98 -15.80 -14.92
CA ASP A 375 17.03 -14.81 -15.16
C ASP A 375 16.90 -14.24 -16.58
N ASP A 376 15.90 -13.38 -16.76
CA ASP A 376 15.48 -12.84 -18.05
C ASP A 376 15.69 -11.32 -18.12
N HIS A 377 16.25 -10.84 -19.25
CA HIS A 377 16.31 -9.42 -19.61
C HIS A 377 14.93 -8.72 -19.57
N GLN A 378 13.84 -9.47 -19.75
CA GLN A 378 12.47 -8.94 -19.71
C GLN A 378 11.88 -8.79 -18.29
N ARG A 379 12.65 -9.05 -17.22
CA ARG A 379 12.21 -8.94 -15.81
C ARG A 379 11.48 -7.64 -15.49
N SER A 380 11.90 -6.51 -16.05
CA SER A 380 11.23 -5.20 -15.90
C SER A 380 9.84 -5.13 -16.56
N SER A 381 9.67 -5.83 -17.69
CA SER A 381 8.38 -5.95 -18.40
C SER A 381 7.37 -6.75 -17.58
N TYR A 382 7.78 -7.93 -17.08
CA TYR A 382 6.93 -8.75 -16.21
C TYR A 382 6.52 -8.03 -14.92
N LEU A 383 7.41 -7.23 -14.30
CA LEU A 383 7.04 -6.42 -13.14
C LEU A 383 6.05 -5.28 -13.48
N ASN A 384 6.12 -4.72 -14.69
CA ASN A 384 5.14 -3.73 -15.17
C ASN A 384 3.77 -4.37 -15.45
N ALA A 385 3.75 -5.55 -16.07
CA ALA A 385 2.54 -6.37 -16.23
C ALA A 385 1.93 -6.70 -14.86
N ALA A 386 2.73 -7.18 -13.91
CA ALA A 386 2.30 -7.48 -12.54
C ALA A 386 1.57 -6.28 -11.89
N VAL A 387 2.16 -5.08 -11.94
CA VAL A 387 1.54 -3.86 -11.39
C VAL A 387 0.28 -3.46 -12.15
N THR A 388 0.26 -3.61 -13.48
CA THR A 388 -0.89 -3.26 -14.33
C THR A 388 -2.09 -4.16 -14.03
N HIS A 389 -1.93 -5.48 -14.08
CA HIS A 389 -3.00 -6.43 -13.74
C HIS A 389 -3.39 -6.31 -12.27
N GLN A 390 -2.46 -6.16 -11.32
CA GLN A 390 -2.80 -5.96 -9.90
C GLN A 390 -3.62 -4.68 -9.68
N SER A 391 -3.35 -3.62 -10.43
CA SER A 391 -4.11 -2.36 -10.36
C SER A 391 -5.54 -2.52 -10.89
N GLN A 392 -5.72 -3.27 -11.98
CA GLN A 392 -7.03 -3.61 -12.55
C GLN A 392 -7.81 -4.54 -11.60
N ALA A 393 -7.18 -5.60 -11.09
CA ALA A 393 -7.76 -6.52 -10.11
C ALA A 393 -8.27 -5.78 -8.86
N LEU A 394 -7.43 -4.94 -8.25
CA LEU A 394 -7.76 -4.19 -7.05
C LEU A 394 -8.79 -3.08 -7.29
N ALA A 395 -8.95 -2.56 -8.51
CA ALA A 395 -10.00 -1.60 -8.83
C ALA A 395 -11.39 -2.24 -8.67
N SER A 396 -11.69 -3.26 -9.48
CA SER A 396 -13.00 -3.94 -9.46
C SER A 396 -13.24 -4.73 -8.16
N PHE A 397 -12.19 -5.22 -7.50
CA PHE A 397 -12.30 -5.85 -6.18
C PHE A 397 -12.82 -4.87 -5.13
N ARG A 398 -12.29 -3.64 -5.07
CA ARG A 398 -12.73 -2.61 -4.10
C ARG A 398 -14.20 -2.22 -4.26
N GLU A 399 -14.74 -2.28 -5.47
CA GLU A 399 -16.17 -2.02 -5.73
C GLU A 399 -17.03 -3.12 -5.10
N LYS A 400 -16.62 -4.39 -5.22
CA LYS A 400 -17.34 -5.56 -4.68
C LYS A 400 -17.12 -5.81 -3.18
N LEU A 401 -16.14 -5.19 -2.52
CA LEU A 401 -15.85 -5.37 -1.08
C LEU A 401 -17.03 -5.07 -0.12
N ASN A 402 -18.07 -4.38 -0.58
CA ASN A 402 -19.26 -4.05 0.22
C ASN A 402 -20.50 -4.89 -0.15
N ASP A 403 -20.38 -5.76 -1.17
CA ASP A 403 -21.42 -6.65 -1.69
C ASP A 403 -20.80 -8.03 -1.96
N ILE A 404 -20.36 -8.68 -0.89
CA ILE A 404 -19.88 -10.07 -0.93
C ILE A 404 -21.07 -10.99 -0.67
N ASN A 405 -21.36 -11.85 -1.63
CA ASN A 405 -22.56 -12.68 -1.67
C ASN A 405 -22.25 -14.04 -2.31
N ASP A 406 -23.18 -14.99 -2.22
CA ASP A 406 -22.94 -16.41 -2.55
C ASP A 406 -22.42 -16.63 -3.98
N ALA A 407 -22.81 -15.76 -4.92
CA ALA A 407 -22.34 -15.82 -6.30
C ALA A 407 -20.86 -15.44 -6.44
N ASN A 408 -20.37 -14.44 -5.69
CA ASN A 408 -19.02 -13.90 -5.85
C ASN A 408 -18.02 -14.31 -4.75
N ALA A 409 -18.48 -14.94 -3.68
CA ALA A 409 -17.67 -15.26 -2.49
C ALA A 409 -16.39 -16.05 -2.81
N LYS A 410 -16.47 -17.05 -3.71
CA LYS A 410 -15.32 -17.84 -4.19
C LYS A 410 -14.26 -16.95 -4.85
N ALA A 411 -14.64 -16.19 -5.88
CA ALA A 411 -13.74 -15.25 -6.54
C ALA A 411 -13.12 -14.21 -5.60
N MET A 412 -13.91 -13.66 -4.66
CA MET A 412 -13.44 -12.69 -3.67
C MET A 412 -12.43 -13.31 -2.69
N PHE A 413 -12.63 -14.56 -2.26
CA PHE A 413 -11.68 -15.32 -1.43
C PHE A 413 -10.38 -15.64 -2.17
N ALA A 414 -10.48 -16.14 -3.41
CA ALA A 414 -9.30 -16.49 -4.21
C ALA A 414 -8.44 -15.26 -4.48
N LEU A 415 -9.07 -14.14 -4.90
CA LEU A 415 -8.36 -12.90 -5.15
C LEU A 415 -7.75 -12.31 -3.88
N SER A 416 -8.44 -12.38 -2.74
CA SER A 416 -7.88 -11.96 -1.44
C SER A 416 -6.60 -12.73 -1.09
N SER A 417 -6.60 -14.05 -1.33
CA SER A 417 -5.45 -14.92 -1.05
C SER A 417 -4.28 -14.59 -1.99
N VAL A 418 -4.55 -14.45 -3.28
CA VAL A 418 -3.59 -14.03 -4.31
C VAL A 418 -2.97 -12.66 -4.00
N VAL A 419 -3.77 -11.68 -3.54
CA VAL A 419 -3.31 -10.33 -3.16
C VAL A 419 -2.31 -10.36 -2.00
N VAL A 420 -2.45 -11.28 -1.03
CA VAL A 420 -1.48 -11.43 0.07
C VAL A 420 -0.17 -12.05 -0.42
N VAL A 421 -0.22 -13.09 -1.27
CA VAL A 421 1.01 -13.67 -1.83
C VAL A 421 1.72 -12.68 -2.76
N TYR A 422 0.98 -11.89 -3.56
CA TYR A 422 1.52 -10.78 -4.34
C TYR A 422 2.29 -9.80 -3.44
N ALA A 423 1.78 -9.51 -2.25
CA ALA A 423 2.40 -8.57 -1.31
C ALA A 423 3.66 -9.11 -0.61
N PHE A 424 3.83 -10.43 -0.46
CA PHE A 424 5.13 -11.01 -0.09
C PHE A 424 6.09 -11.05 -1.29
N GLY A 425 5.58 -11.52 -2.44
CA GLY A 425 6.36 -11.81 -3.63
C GLY A 425 6.81 -10.60 -4.44
N TYR A 426 6.17 -9.44 -4.36
CA TYR A 426 6.56 -8.28 -5.18
C TYR A 426 7.93 -7.70 -4.75
N PRO A 427 8.96 -7.70 -5.62
CA PRO A 427 10.30 -7.24 -5.24
C PRO A 427 10.34 -5.72 -5.04
N ARG A 428 10.83 -5.29 -3.87
CA ARG A 428 10.95 -3.87 -3.51
C ARG A 428 12.42 -3.45 -3.54
N ALA A 429 12.70 -2.38 -4.29
CA ALA A 429 14.01 -1.71 -4.29
C ALA A 429 14.12 -0.85 -3.02
N LEU A 430 14.41 -1.51 -1.90
CA LEU A 430 14.66 -0.86 -0.62
C LEU A 430 16.08 -0.29 -0.57
N ASN A 431 16.28 0.79 0.20
CA ASN A 431 17.62 1.22 0.60
C ASN A 431 17.99 0.38 1.82
N TRP A 432 18.80 -0.65 1.61
CA TRP A 432 18.96 -1.76 2.56
C TRP A 432 19.77 -1.41 3.82
N ASP A 433 20.31 -0.19 3.88
CA ASP A 433 21.07 0.35 5.02
C ASP A 433 20.20 0.73 6.23
N ASP A 434 18.87 0.71 6.07
CA ASP A 434 17.90 1.06 7.13
C ASP A 434 17.05 -0.16 7.55
N PRO A 435 17.37 -0.80 8.70
CA PRO A 435 16.61 -1.92 9.25
C PRO A 435 15.10 -1.66 9.38
N TRP A 436 14.73 -0.42 9.71
CA TRP A 436 13.34 -0.08 9.96
C TRP A 436 12.49 -0.10 8.68
N MET A 437 13.08 0.09 7.50
CA MET A 437 12.32 -0.08 6.24
C MET A 437 11.86 -1.51 6.03
N CYS A 438 12.64 -2.52 6.46
CA CYS A 438 12.24 -3.91 6.34
C CYS A 438 11.04 -4.23 7.26
N ILE A 439 11.08 -3.72 8.49
CA ILE A 439 10.02 -3.88 9.49
C ILE A 439 8.75 -3.09 9.10
N ASP A 440 8.87 -1.80 8.75
CA ASP A 440 7.74 -0.95 8.33
C ASP A 440 7.08 -1.49 7.01
N GLU A 441 7.79 -2.24 6.17
CA GLU A 441 7.24 -2.90 4.98
C GLU A 441 6.55 -4.24 5.27
N LEU A 442 7.06 -5.06 6.20
CA LEU A 442 6.33 -6.24 6.66
C LEU A 442 5.04 -5.85 7.37
N VAL A 443 5.08 -4.81 8.21
CA VAL A 443 3.89 -4.25 8.88
C VAL A 443 2.78 -3.94 7.88
N GLN A 444 3.10 -3.45 6.68
CA GLN A 444 2.09 -3.21 5.64
C GLN A 444 1.50 -4.52 5.09
N ILE A 445 2.29 -5.59 4.95
CA ILE A 445 1.81 -6.91 4.55
C ILE A 445 0.92 -7.51 5.63
N LEU A 446 1.25 -7.32 6.92
CA LEU A 446 0.37 -7.70 8.03
C LEU A 446 -0.96 -6.95 7.94
N VAL A 447 -0.96 -5.61 7.78
CA VAL A 447 -2.18 -4.81 7.63
C VAL A 447 -3.00 -5.20 6.39
N LEU A 448 -2.35 -5.52 5.27
CA LEU A 448 -3.03 -6.00 4.06
C LEU A 448 -3.71 -7.35 4.31
N SER A 449 -3.02 -8.26 5.01
CA SER A 449 -3.55 -9.56 5.43
C SER A 449 -4.74 -9.41 6.37
N ARG A 450 -4.74 -8.41 7.27
CA ARG A 450 -5.93 -8.07 8.07
C ARG A 450 -7.12 -7.64 7.21
N GLY A 451 -6.89 -6.94 6.10
CA GLY A 451 -7.97 -6.60 5.16
C GLY A 451 -8.68 -7.83 4.59
N VAL A 452 -7.96 -8.93 4.41
CA VAL A 452 -8.52 -10.23 3.99
C VAL A 452 -9.40 -10.84 5.09
N GLN A 453 -9.19 -10.54 6.37
CA GLN A 453 -10.03 -11.02 7.47
C GLN A 453 -11.50 -10.62 7.29
N GLN A 454 -11.79 -9.41 6.77
CA GLN A 454 -13.15 -8.98 6.46
C GLN A 454 -13.77 -9.84 5.35
N VAL A 455 -13.03 -10.05 4.26
CA VAL A 455 -13.50 -10.85 3.11
C VAL A 455 -13.74 -12.30 3.52
N LEU A 456 -12.83 -12.89 4.31
CA LEU A 456 -13.00 -14.22 4.88
C LEU A 456 -14.27 -14.31 5.73
N ASN A 457 -14.52 -13.34 6.61
CA ASN A 457 -15.70 -13.36 7.48
C ASN A 457 -17.02 -13.31 6.68
N GLN A 458 -17.05 -12.60 5.54
CA GLN A 458 -18.23 -12.50 4.68
C GLN A 458 -18.38 -13.69 3.71
N ALA A 459 -17.27 -14.21 3.15
CA ALA A 459 -17.27 -15.30 2.18
C ALA A 459 -17.32 -16.72 2.81
N THR A 460 -16.94 -16.86 4.09
CA THR A 460 -16.87 -18.16 4.80
C THR A 460 -18.17 -18.97 4.75
N PRO A 461 -19.39 -18.40 4.93
CA PRO A 461 -20.62 -19.18 4.84
C PRO A 461 -20.81 -19.81 3.45
N ALA A 462 -20.83 -18.99 2.40
CA ALA A 462 -20.97 -19.46 1.01
C ALA A 462 -19.91 -20.50 0.61
N ILE A 463 -18.67 -20.34 1.06
CA ILE A 463 -17.58 -21.26 0.74
C ILE A 463 -17.70 -22.57 1.53
N ARG A 464 -18.16 -22.53 2.79
CA ARG A 464 -18.39 -23.71 3.63
C ARG A 464 -19.41 -24.67 3.03
N ASP A 465 -20.44 -24.14 2.39
CA ASP A 465 -21.54 -24.91 1.83
C ASP A 465 -21.30 -25.23 0.33
N SER A 466 -20.06 -25.11 -0.13
CA SER A 466 -19.62 -25.37 -1.51
C SER A 466 -18.50 -26.41 -1.62
N ASP A 467 -18.18 -26.79 -2.86
CA ASP A 467 -17.03 -27.63 -3.21
C ASP A 467 -15.67 -27.05 -2.74
N TRP A 468 -15.60 -25.74 -2.47
CA TRP A 468 -14.39 -25.08 -1.96
C TRP A 468 -14.21 -25.21 -0.43
N CYS A 469 -15.12 -25.86 0.29
CA CYS A 469 -15.11 -25.91 1.76
C CYS A 469 -13.80 -26.44 2.38
N ILE A 470 -13.05 -27.27 1.66
CA ILE A 470 -11.74 -27.78 2.10
C ILE A 470 -10.66 -26.69 2.21
N LEU A 471 -10.81 -25.53 1.55
CA LEU A 471 -9.93 -24.36 1.76
C LEU A 471 -10.08 -23.75 3.16
N LEU A 472 -11.23 -23.94 3.82
CA LEU A 472 -11.51 -23.44 5.17
C LEU A 472 -11.04 -24.40 6.27
N ARG A 473 -11.06 -25.71 6.01
CA ARG A 473 -10.65 -26.74 6.97
C ARG A 473 -9.14 -26.75 7.17
N LEU A 474 -8.71 -27.06 8.39
CA LEU A 474 -7.30 -27.25 8.78
C LEU A 474 -7.06 -28.63 9.41
N ASP A 475 -8.10 -29.45 9.51
CA ASP A 475 -8.33 -30.31 10.68
C ASP A 475 -7.68 -31.70 10.55
N GLU A 476 -6.65 -31.79 9.71
CA GLU A 476 -5.96 -33.01 9.29
C GLU A 476 -4.42 -32.79 9.19
N TYR A 477 -3.78 -32.34 10.27
CA TYR A 477 -2.32 -32.44 10.42
C TYR A 477 -1.93 -32.94 11.81
N PHE A 478 -0.89 -33.77 11.88
CA PHE A 478 -0.35 -34.25 13.16
C PHE A 478 0.48 -33.13 13.81
N ALA A 479 -0.16 -32.35 14.66
CA ALA A 479 0.41 -31.20 15.34
C ALA A 479 1.35 -31.61 16.48
N SER A 480 2.63 -31.83 16.16
CA SER A 480 3.70 -31.95 17.16
C SER A 480 4.86 -31.01 16.84
N LEU A 481 5.05 -29.99 17.68
CA LEU A 481 6.28 -29.20 17.72
C LEU A 481 7.41 -30.06 18.31
N PRO A 482 8.66 -29.95 17.83
CA PRO A 482 9.82 -30.45 18.56
C PRO A 482 9.94 -29.74 19.92
N ARG A 483 10.68 -30.35 20.85
CA ARG A 483 10.83 -29.83 22.21
C ARG A 483 11.47 -28.44 22.23
N ASP A 484 12.40 -28.18 21.32
CA ASP A 484 13.20 -26.95 21.32
C ASP A 484 12.37 -25.76 20.81
N ASP A 485 11.64 -25.92 19.69
CA ASP A 485 10.63 -24.97 19.20
C ASP A 485 9.55 -24.69 20.26
N LEU A 486 9.02 -25.75 20.89
CA LEU A 486 8.02 -25.62 21.94
C LEU A 486 8.58 -24.79 23.11
N SER A 487 9.80 -25.10 23.58
CA SER A 487 10.45 -24.36 24.66
C SER A 487 10.72 -22.89 24.31
N ALA A 488 10.98 -22.57 23.04
CA ALA A 488 11.22 -21.20 22.58
C ALA A 488 9.91 -20.39 22.60
N LEU A 489 8.81 -21.00 22.15
CA LEU A 489 7.49 -20.38 22.12
C LEU A 489 6.84 -20.32 23.51
N GLU A 490 7.11 -21.29 24.39
CA GLU A 490 6.71 -21.23 25.81
C GLU A 490 7.46 -20.12 26.56
N ARG A 491 8.77 -19.92 26.30
CA ARG A 491 9.52 -18.77 26.80
C ARG A 491 8.94 -17.42 26.37
N LEU A 492 8.23 -17.33 25.24
CA LEU A 492 7.48 -16.10 24.88
C LEU A 492 6.26 -15.88 25.78
N ARG A 493 5.53 -16.94 26.16
CA ARG A 493 4.41 -16.83 27.12
C ARG A 493 4.91 -16.44 28.51
N GLU A 494 6.03 -17.02 28.95
CA GLU A 494 6.71 -16.64 30.19
C GLU A 494 7.15 -15.17 30.16
N LEU A 495 7.80 -14.72 29.08
CA LEU A 495 8.23 -13.34 28.91
C LEU A 495 7.05 -12.35 28.88
N ASN A 496 5.95 -12.68 28.19
CA ASN A 496 4.73 -11.88 28.20
C ASN A 496 4.15 -11.73 29.62
N THR A 497 4.12 -12.82 30.38
CA THR A 497 3.68 -12.84 31.79
C THR A 497 4.63 -12.03 32.68
N TYR A 498 5.95 -12.12 32.45
CA TYR A 498 6.95 -11.34 33.16
C TYR A 498 6.78 -9.83 32.91
N CYS A 499 6.54 -9.42 31.66
CA CYS A 499 6.25 -8.03 31.29
C CYS A 499 5.01 -7.48 32.02
N SER A 500 3.94 -8.27 32.16
CA SER A 500 2.73 -7.82 32.87
C SER A 500 2.97 -7.59 34.37
N THR A 501 3.82 -8.39 35.02
CA THR A 501 4.19 -8.15 36.43
C THR A 501 5.02 -6.88 36.64
N ARG A 502 5.74 -6.41 35.61
CA ARG A 502 6.60 -5.22 35.69
C ARG A 502 5.95 -3.94 35.17
N ASN A 503 4.87 -4.04 34.38
CA ASN A 503 4.13 -2.89 33.86
C ASN A 503 2.62 -3.14 33.88
N SER A 504 1.90 -2.37 34.71
CA SER A 504 0.43 -2.44 34.80
C SER A 504 -0.33 -1.93 33.57
N THR A 505 0.36 -1.32 32.59
CA THR A 505 -0.23 -0.95 31.28
C THR A 505 0.15 -1.93 30.16
N HIS A 506 0.62 -3.13 30.49
CA HIS A 506 1.03 -4.15 29.50
C HIS A 506 -0.17 -4.87 28.87
N ASP A 507 -0.22 -4.92 27.54
CA ASP A 507 -1.33 -5.51 26.76
C ASP A 507 -1.20 -7.04 26.63
N THR A 508 -1.22 -7.70 27.80
CA THR A 508 -0.96 -9.14 27.98
C THR A 508 -1.82 -10.00 27.07
N ASP A 509 -3.13 -9.71 26.96
CA ASP A 509 -4.11 -10.48 26.17
C ASP A 509 -3.88 -10.39 24.67
N THR A 510 -3.34 -9.28 24.18
CA THR A 510 -2.98 -9.09 22.77
C THR A 510 -1.74 -9.90 22.43
N TYR A 511 -0.75 -9.89 23.32
CA TYR A 511 0.48 -10.65 23.14
C TYR A 511 0.26 -12.16 23.24
N SER A 512 -0.51 -12.64 24.22
CA SER A 512 -0.84 -14.07 24.34
C SER A 512 -1.47 -14.59 23.04
N ILE A 513 -2.49 -13.91 22.51
CA ILE A 513 -3.17 -14.34 21.27
C ILE A 513 -2.24 -14.28 20.03
N ALA A 514 -1.27 -13.35 19.99
CA ALA A 514 -0.27 -13.32 18.93
C ALA A 514 0.73 -14.48 19.02
N ILE A 515 1.09 -14.91 20.24
CA ILE A 515 1.97 -16.06 20.52
C ILE A 515 1.22 -17.37 20.27
N ASP A 516 -0.01 -17.51 20.75
CA ASP A 516 -0.82 -18.73 20.60
C ASP A 516 -1.06 -19.06 19.13
N TYR A 517 -1.47 -18.07 18.32
CA TYR A 517 -1.58 -18.29 16.87
C TYR A 517 -0.23 -18.50 16.17
N LEU A 518 0.89 -18.06 16.76
CA LEU A 518 2.21 -18.39 16.21
C LEU A 518 2.56 -19.84 16.49
N MET A 519 2.25 -20.35 17.69
CA MET A 519 2.40 -21.76 18.05
C MET A 519 1.56 -22.66 17.14
N ASP A 520 0.28 -22.33 16.93
CA ASP A 520 -0.61 -23.06 16.03
C ASP A 520 -0.05 -23.15 14.61
N MET A 521 0.47 -22.03 14.07
CA MET A 521 0.97 -21.96 12.69
C MET A 521 2.38 -22.56 12.52
N THR A 522 3.23 -22.53 13.55
CA THR A 522 4.47 -23.31 13.55
C THR A 522 4.17 -24.81 13.62
N ALA A 523 3.23 -25.24 14.47
CA ALA A 523 2.77 -26.63 14.50
C ALA A 523 2.14 -27.08 13.17
N ALA A 524 1.43 -26.18 12.47
CA ALA A 524 0.93 -26.42 11.10
C ALA A 524 2.06 -26.65 10.10
N GLY A 525 3.14 -25.86 10.17
CA GLY A 525 4.33 -26.06 9.33
C GLY A 525 5.03 -27.39 9.59
N TYR A 526 5.13 -27.82 10.86
CA TYR A 526 5.64 -29.17 11.21
C TYR A 526 4.70 -30.29 10.77
N GLY A 527 3.39 -30.07 10.82
CA GLY A 527 2.36 -31.00 10.34
C GLY A 527 2.29 -31.16 8.82
N GLY A 528 3.23 -30.56 8.06
CA GLY A 528 3.34 -30.72 6.60
C GLY A 528 2.63 -29.65 5.77
N LEU A 529 2.05 -28.61 6.37
CA LEU A 529 1.42 -27.51 5.62
C LEU A 529 2.50 -26.52 5.16
N SER A 530 2.97 -26.69 3.92
CA SER A 530 4.21 -26.11 3.39
C SER A 530 4.09 -24.76 2.64
N SER A 531 2.90 -24.14 2.64
CA SER A 531 2.61 -22.91 1.87
C SER A 531 2.61 -21.64 2.74
N ILE A 532 3.04 -20.52 2.15
CA ILE A 532 2.90 -19.13 2.66
C ILE A 532 1.50 -18.79 3.21
N THR A 533 0.45 -19.50 2.79
CA THR A 533 -0.91 -19.37 3.36
C THR A 533 -1.00 -19.72 4.85
N VAL A 534 -0.02 -20.45 5.41
CA VAL A 534 0.13 -20.70 6.85
C VAL A 534 0.58 -19.43 7.58
N ALA A 535 1.67 -18.81 7.15
CA ALA A 535 2.16 -17.56 7.73
C ALA A 535 1.20 -16.37 7.47
N ALA A 536 0.51 -16.36 6.33
CA ALA A 536 -0.57 -15.41 6.07
C ALA A 536 -1.74 -15.56 7.06
N ARG A 537 -2.06 -16.78 7.50
CA ARG A 537 -3.12 -17.03 8.49
C ARG A 537 -2.76 -16.47 9.86
N TRP A 538 -1.49 -16.51 10.28
CA TRP A 538 -1.04 -15.79 11.47
C TRP A 538 -1.34 -14.29 11.34
N ALA A 539 -0.90 -13.67 10.25
CA ALA A 539 -1.11 -12.25 9.97
C ALA A 539 -2.60 -11.82 9.93
N ILE A 540 -3.47 -12.68 9.39
CA ILE A 540 -4.94 -12.53 9.38
C ILE A 540 -5.53 -12.60 10.81
N LYS A 541 -4.94 -13.42 11.69
CA LYS A 541 -5.49 -13.77 13.01
C LYS A 541 -5.03 -12.88 14.16
N LEU A 542 -4.00 -12.05 13.96
CA LEU A 542 -3.56 -11.04 14.93
C LEU A 542 -4.74 -10.14 15.40
N LYS A 543 -4.57 -9.46 16.54
CA LYS A 543 -5.42 -8.34 16.98
C LYS A 543 -4.90 -7.00 16.38
N PRO A 544 -5.75 -5.98 16.13
CA PRO A 544 -5.27 -4.67 15.68
C PRO A 544 -4.24 -4.02 16.62
N PRO A 545 -4.43 -4.01 17.97
CA PRO A 545 -3.41 -3.63 18.95
C PRO A 545 -2.00 -4.16 18.68
N PHE A 546 -1.82 -5.47 18.41
CA PHE A 546 -0.49 -6.05 18.18
C PHE A 546 0.24 -5.39 17.00
N VAL A 547 -0.48 -5.10 15.92
CA VAL A 547 0.11 -4.42 14.74
C VAL A 547 0.47 -2.97 15.06
N VAL A 548 -0.22 -2.32 16.01
CA VAL A 548 0.20 -1.02 16.53
C VAL A 548 1.43 -1.15 17.43
N HIS A 549 1.55 -2.17 18.29
CA HIS A 549 2.76 -2.41 19.09
C HIS A 549 4.01 -2.63 18.22
N VAL A 550 3.91 -3.44 17.15
CA VAL A 550 5.00 -3.58 16.15
C VAL A 550 5.32 -2.23 15.48
N ARG A 551 4.31 -1.41 15.17
CA ARG A 551 4.50 -0.05 14.63
C ARG A 551 5.16 0.88 15.65
N GLU A 552 4.81 0.81 16.91
CA GLU A 552 5.38 1.64 17.98
C GLU A 552 6.76 1.14 18.42
N ARG A 553 7.17 -0.01 17.88
CA ARG A 553 8.49 -0.65 18.03
C ARG A 553 8.70 -1.21 19.43
N ASP A 554 7.61 -1.69 20.06
CA ASP A 554 7.68 -2.43 21.31
C ASP A 554 8.63 -3.64 21.13
N PRO A 555 9.69 -3.75 21.93
CA PRO A 555 10.64 -4.86 21.83
C PRO A 555 9.98 -6.24 21.93
N LEU A 556 8.93 -6.44 22.73
CA LEU A 556 8.25 -7.74 22.82
C LEU A 556 7.53 -8.08 21.50
N ALA A 557 6.90 -7.07 20.87
CA ALA A 557 6.29 -7.24 19.56
C ALA A 557 7.33 -7.60 18.48
N LEU A 558 8.53 -7.01 18.54
CA LEU A 558 9.65 -7.33 17.65
C LEU A 558 10.27 -8.71 17.95
N VAL A 559 10.33 -9.13 19.21
CA VAL A 559 10.77 -10.48 19.63
C VAL A 559 9.83 -11.56 19.10
N ILE A 560 8.52 -11.36 19.19
CA ILE A 560 7.52 -12.25 18.59
C ILE A 560 7.64 -12.24 17.06
N LEU A 561 7.94 -11.09 16.45
CA LEU A 561 8.16 -10.97 15.01
C LEU A 561 9.40 -11.73 14.52
N ALA A 562 10.46 -11.85 15.34
CA ALA A 562 11.61 -12.71 15.03
C ALA A 562 11.22 -14.19 14.98
N HIS A 563 10.36 -14.67 15.89
CA HIS A 563 9.84 -16.04 15.85
C HIS A 563 8.91 -16.29 14.66
N PHE A 564 8.22 -15.25 14.17
CA PHE A 564 7.53 -15.31 12.88
C PHE A 564 8.51 -15.41 11.69
N CYS A 565 9.74 -14.88 11.80
CA CYS A 565 10.78 -15.09 10.78
C CYS A 565 11.24 -16.55 10.73
N ALA A 566 11.33 -17.22 11.88
CA ALA A 566 11.60 -18.66 11.93
C ALA A 566 10.51 -19.46 11.18
N LEU A 567 9.22 -19.17 11.42
CA LEU A 567 8.11 -19.75 10.64
C LEU A 567 8.26 -19.49 9.13
N LEU A 568 8.61 -18.26 8.72
CA LEU A 568 8.86 -17.95 7.30
C LEU A 568 10.05 -18.71 6.72
N HIS A 569 11.10 -18.99 7.51
CA HIS A 569 12.26 -19.77 7.07
C HIS A 569 11.93 -21.25 6.85
N ARG A 570 10.97 -21.82 7.58
CA ARG A 570 10.45 -23.17 7.28
C ARG A 570 9.75 -23.23 5.91
N LEU A 571 9.27 -22.08 5.43
CA LEU A 571 8.64 -21.88 4.11
C LEU A 571 9.62 -21.35 3.04
N ARG A 572 10.95 -21.41 3.29
CA ARG A 572 12.01 -20.86 2.40
C ARG A 572 12.01 -21.34 0.95
N TYR A 573 11.33 -22.44 0.64
CA TYR A 573 11.19 -22.97 -0.72
C TYR A 573 10.11 -22.24 -1.54
N ASP A 574 9.19 -21.51 -0.89
CA ASP A 574 8.25 -20.63 -1.58
C ASP A 574 8.99 -19.39 -2.12
N TRP A 575 9.00 -19.24 -3.45
CA TRP A 575 9.65 -18.16 -4.20
C TRP A 575 9.24 -16.74 -3.76
N CYS A 576 8.08 -16.59 -3.12
CA CYS A 576 7.58 -15.31 -2.63
C CYS A 576 8.20 -14.89 -1.29
N VAL A 577 8.83 -15.82 -0.55
CA VAL A 577 9.43 -15.55 0.76
C VAL A 577 10.88 -15.10 0.59
N ASP A 578 11.75 -15.95 0.05
CA ASP A 578 13.13 -15.63 -0.39
C ASP A 578 13.82 -14.61 0.55
N GLN A 579 14.11 -13.38 0.11
CA GLN A 579 14.88 -12.40 0.87
C GLN A 579 14.27 -11.99 2.22
N TRP A 580 12.97 -12.22 2.47
CA TRP A 580 12.36 -11.96 3.77
C TRP A 580 13.02 -12.80 4.89
N ILE A 581 13.35 -14.07 4.62
CA ILE A 581 13.86 -14.99 5.66
C ILE A 581 15.20 -14.54 6.23
N PHE A 582 16.05 -13.89 5.41
CA PHE A 582 17.38 -13.44 5.84
C PHE A 582 17.45 -11.98 6.27
N ARG A 583 16.60 -11.10 5.72
CA ARG A 583 16.74 -9.64 5.92
C ARG A 583 15.93 -9.12 7.09
N LEU A 584 14.72 -9.66 7.29
CA LEU A 584 13.84 -9.26 8.39
C LEU A 584 14.41 -9.62 9.78
N PRO A 585 14.88 -10.86 10.06
CA PRO A 585 15.45 -11.17 11.36
C PRO A 585 16.79 -10.45 11.62
N LYS A 586 17.64 -10.23 10.60
CA LYS A 586 18.82 -9.36 10.73
C LYS A 586 18.46 -7.92 11.07
N ALA A 587 17.43 -7.36 10.43
CA ALA A 587 16.92 -6.04 10.76
C ALA A 587 16.38 -5.96 12.19
N ILE A 588 15.67 -6.99 12.67
CA ILE A 588 15.16 -7.08 14.05
C ILE A 588 16.33 -7.17 15.05
N TRP A 589 17.33 -8.02 14.81
CA TRP A 589 18.52 -8.15 15.67
C TRP A 589 19.29 -6.83 15.80
N GLN A 590 19.44 -6.09 14.69
CA GLN A 590 20.13 -4.79 14.66
C GLN A 590 19.40 -3.67 15.40
N VAL A 591 18.09 -3.79 15.64
CA VAL A 591 17.30 -2.76 16.35
C VAL A 591 16.89 -3.15 17.77
N LEU A 592 17.14 -4.40 18.18
CA LEU A 592 16.92 -4.85 19.55
C LEU A 592 18.13 -4.57 20.44
N ASP A 593 17.87 -3.90 21.56
CA ASP A 593 18.83 -3.74 22.66
C ASP A 593 19.28 -5.11 23.20
N GLU A 594 20.49 -5.17 23.75
CA GLU A 594 21.11 -6.41 24.28
C GLU A 594 20.21 -7.17 25.26
N TYR A 595 19.42 -6.48 26.08
CA TYR A 595 18.47 -7.09 27.01
C TYR A 595 17.44 -8.01 26.32
N TRP A 596 17.07 -7.71 25.08
CA TRP A 596 16.07 -8.46 24.33
C TRP A 596 16.66 -9.53 23.39
N ARG A 597 17.95 -9.45 23.07
CA ARG A 597 18.64 -10.37 22.15
C ARG A 597 18.59 -11.85 22.59
N PRO A 598 18.76 -12.22 23.88
CA PRO A 598 18.64 -13.62 24.33
C PRO A 598 17.28 -14.26 24.00
N TYR A 599 16.21 -13.48 23.97
CA TYR A 599 14.87 -14.00 23.67
C TYR A 599 14.67 -14.30 22.18
N VAL A 600 15.35 -13.60 21.26
CA VAL A 600 15.30 -13.91 19.81
C VAL A 600 16.37 -14.90 19.36
N GLN A 601 17.29 -15.29 20.24
CA GLN A 601 18.46 -16.13 19.94
C GLN A 601 18.08 -17.43 19.20
N TRP A 602 17.05 -18.15 19.66
CA TRP A 602 16.56 -19.37 19.01
C TRP A 602 16.11 -19.10 17.56
N ALA A 603 15.34 -18.03 17.33
CA ALA A 603 14.86 -17.68 16.00
C ALA A 603 15.99 -17.23 15.05
N MET A 604 17.11 -16.72 15.58
CA MET A 604 18.30 -16.44 14.77
C MET A 604 19.06 -17.72 14.39
N ILE A 605 19.18 -18.70 15.30
CA ILE A 605 19.81 -20.01 15.01
C ILE A 605 19.00 -20.76 13.94
N GLU A 606 17.67 -20.85 14.08
CA GLU A 606 16.78 -21.53 13.12
C GLU A 606 16.87 -20.93 11.70
N VAL A 607 17.19 -19.64 11.59
CA VAL A 607 17.33 -18.92 10.30
C VAL A 607 18.75 -18.96 9.72
N PHE A 608 19.78 -18.81 10.55
CA PHE A 608 21.17 -18.58 10.11
C PHE A 608 22.17 -19.69 10.47
N GLY A 609 21.78 -20.66 11.30
CA GLY A 609 22.69 -21.66 11.88
C GLY A 609 23.36 -21.18 13.18
N GLU A 610 24.06 -22.09 13.85
CA GLU A 610 24.68 -21.86 15.16
C GLU A 610 25.82 -20.82 15.11
N ASP A 611 26.57 -20.79 14.00
CA ASP A 611 27.72 -19.89 13.77
C ASP A 611 27.36 -18.40 13.86
N PHE A 612 26.09 -18.03 13.63
CA PHE A 612 25.59 -16.65 13.76
C PHE A 612 25.95 -16.03 15.12
N LEU A 613 25.98 -16.83 16.18
CA LEU A 613 26.31 -16.38 17.53
C LEU A 613 27.82 -16.26 17.77
N VAL A 614 28.63 -16.97 17.00
CA VAL A 614 30.11 -16.87 17.04
C VAL A 614 30.59 -15.64 16.26
N GLU A 615 29.85 -15.24 15.22
CA GLU A 615 30.08 -14.00 14.48
C GLU A 615 29.59 -12.75 15.22
N ASN A 616 28.40 -12.80 15.84
CA ASN A 616 27.74 -11.65 16.46
C ASN A 616 27.84 -11.64 18.00
N GLY A 617 28.71 -12.46 18.58
CA GLY A 617 28.98 -12.56 20.02
C GLY A 617 30.42 -12.21 20.40
N ARG A 618 31.10 -11.37 19.60
CA ARG A 618 32.46 -10.87 19.84
C ARG A 618 32.47 -9.34 19.99
N ASP A 619 31.97 -8.88 21.13
CA ASP A 619 32.22 -7.55 21.69
C ASP A 619 32.82 -7.74 23.11
#